data_AF-A0A1G8G0R6-F1
#
_entry.id   AF-A0A1G8G0R6-F1
#
_cell.length_a   1.000
_cell.length_b   1.000
_cell.length_c   1.000
_cell.angle_alpha   90.00
_cell.angle_beta   90.00
_cell.angle_gamma   90.00
#
_symmetry.space_group_name_H-M   'P 1'
#
loop_
_entity.id
_entity.type
_entity.pdbx_description
1 polymer ?
#
loop_
_entity_poly.entity_id
_entity_poly.type
_entity_poly.pdbx_seq_one_letter_code
_entity_poly.pdbx_strand_id
1 'polypeptide(L)'
;MWYQHEMVDPAAKRPGHFCIRRVGGRDYEIVRTDAPEAGAEPLEAARAAQYEAEWPAWRVDQIDRRLAEIDGLRSRPGGAIALAMAAGNPPPAEDVARLAGLEAEADTLRIERAALLGAGP
;
A
#
# COMPACT_ATOMS: atom_id res chain seq x y z
N MET A 1 -10.93 13.23 -11.72
CA MET A 1 -9.76 14.02 -12.17
C MET A 1 -8.87 13.04 -12.91
N TRP A 2 -8.83 13.11 -14.25
CA TRP A 2 -8.10 12.14 -15.08
C TRP A 2 -6.66 12.64 -15.23
N TYR A 3 -5.69 11.85 -14.78
CA TYR A 3 -4.27 12.18 -14.97
C TYR A 3 -3.91 11.94 -16.44
N GLN A 4 -3.71 13.04 -17.16
CA GLN A 4 -3.20 13.04 -18.52
C GLN A 4 -1.72 12.62 -18.45
N HIS A 5 -1.43 11.39 -18.90
CA HIS A 5 -0.07 10.91 -19.10
C HIS A 5 0.53 11.68 -20.30
N GLU A 6 1.07 12.87 -20.06
CA GLU A 6 1.98 13.49 -21.04
C GLU A 6 3.22 12.61 -21.12
N MET A 7 3.48 12.05 -22.31
CA MET A 7 4.77 11.46 -22.65
C MET A 7 5.79 12.59 -22.67
N VAL A 8 6.43 12.82 -21.53
CA VAL A 8 7.58 13.71 -21.41
C VAL A 8 8.71 13.11 -22.23
N ASP A 9 9.26 13.89 -23.15
CA ASP A 9 10.44 13.57 -23.94
C ASP A 9 11.55 13.02 -23.00
N PRO A 10 12.11 11.81 -23.25
CA PRO A 10 13.16 11.23 -22.41
C PRO A 10 14.45 12.06 -22.38
N ALA A 11 14.64 12.99 -23.32
CA ALA A 11 15.74 13.95 -23.29
C ALA A 11 15.47 15.15 -22.35
N ALA A 12 14.21 15.40 -21.98
CA ALA A 12 13.80 16.46 -21.06
C ALA A 12 13.82 15.95 -19.61
N LYS A 13 15.00 15.55 -19.13
CA LYS A 13 15.20 15.27 -17.70
C LYS A 13 15.07 16.58 -16.92
N ARG A 14 13.99 16.71 -16.16
CA ARG A 14 13.83 17.81 -15.19
C ARG A 14 14.25 17.30 -13.81
N PRO A 15 15.00 18.10 -13.02
CA PRO A 15 15.28 17.78 -11.63
C PRO A 15 13.97 17.52 -10.87
N GLY A 16 13.95 16.47 -10.05
CA GLY A 16 12.79 16.06 -9.25
C GLY A 16 11.78 15.17 -9.98
N HIS A 17 12.03 14.77 -11.22
CA HIS A 17 11.17 13.80 -11.93
C HIS A 17 11.64 12.36 -11.73
N PHE A 18 10.67 11.44 -11.71
CA PHE A 18 10.93 10.01 -11.70
C PHE A 18 10.87 9.49 -13.13
N CYS A 19 11.90 8.78 -13.59
CA CYS A 19 11.84 8.05 -14.84
C CYS A 19 11.46 6.60 -14.55
N ILE A 20 10.37 6.13 -15.16
CA ILE A 20 9.99 4.73 -15.11
C ILE A 20 10.71 4.02 -16.26
N ARG A 21 11.71 3.20 -15.96
CA ARG A 21 12.40 2.36 -16.96
C ARG A 21 11.80 0.96 -16.94
N ARG A 22 11.46 0.44 -18.12
CA ARG A 22 11.00 -0.96 -18.27
C ARG A 22 12.19 -1.91 -18.17
N VAL A 23 12.16 -2.84 -17.23
CA VAL A 23 13.19 -3.87 -17.04
C VAL A 23 12.54 -5.23 -17.27
N GLY A 24 12.61 -5.74 -18.50
CA GLY A 24 12.10 -7.07 -18.84
C GLY A 24 10.58 -7.20 -18.78
N GLY A 25 9.92 -7.15 -19.96
CA GLY A 25 8.57 -7.67 -20.19
C GLY A 25 7.39 -7.01 -19.44
N ARG A 26 7.40 -6.98 -18.11
CA ARG A 26 6.31 -6.49 -17.25
C ARG A 26 6.78 -5.69 -16.03
N ASP A 27 8.08 -5.65 -15.74
CA ASP A 27 8.58 -4.93 -14.57
C ASP A 27 9.03 -3.51 -14.93
N TYR A 28 8.75 -2.60 -14.01
CA TYR A 28 9.07 -1.19 -14.11
C TYR A 28 9.94 -0.80 -12.92
N GLU A 29 11.12 -0.26 -13.21
CA GLU A 29 12.03 0.29 -12.22
C GLU A 29 11.84 1.82 -12.17
N ILE A 30 11.56 2.35 -10.99
CA ILE A 30 11.50 3.80 -10.76
C ILE A 30 12.93 4.26 -10.46
N VAL A 31 13.57 4.88 -11.45
CA VAL A 31 14.93 5.41 -11.31
C VAL A 31 14.82 6.91 -10.99
N ARG A 32 15.25 7.29 -9.77
CA ARG A 32 15.45 8.69 -9.40
C ARG A 32 16.55 9.25 -10.31
N THR A 33 16.24 10.29 -11.07
CA THR A 33 17.15 10.73 -12.14
C THR A 33 18.25 11.67 -11.67
N ASP A 34 18.30 11.98 -10.38
CA ASP A 34 19.23 12.95 -9.82
C ASP A 34 20.04 12.30 -8.69
N ALA A 35 21.35 12.16 -8.91
CA ALA A 35 22.28 12.18 -7.80
C ALA A 35 22.21 13.58 -7.19
N PRO A 36 22.13 13.72 -5.85
CA PRO A 36 22.06 15.04 -5.24
C PRO A 36 23.36 15.78 -5.56
N GLU A 37 23.29 16.82 -6.38
CA GLU A 37 24.37 17.81 -6.43
C GLU A 37 24.49 18.40 -5.03
N ALA A 38 25.73 18.47 -4.53
CA ALA A 38 26.06 19.01 -3.22
C ALA A 38 25.65 20.49 -3.16
N GLY A 39 24.40 20.73 -2.74
CA GLY A 39 23.80 22.07 -2.73
C GLY A 39 22.28 22.10 -2.84
N ALA A 40 21.57 20.98 -2.62
CA ALA A 40 20.10 20.94 -2.62
C ALA A 40 19.53 22.09 -1.78
N GLU A 41 18.81 23.00 -2.44
CA GLU A 41 18.28 24.21 -1.83
C GLU A 41 17.40 23.87 -0.62
N PRO A 42 17.34 24.76 0.40
CA PRO A 42 16.56 24.55 1.62
C PRO A 42 15.07 24.21 1.38
N LEU A 43 14.53 24.51 0.20
CA LEU A 43 13.17 24.17 -0.19
C LEU A 43 12.93 22.67 -0.42
N GLU A 44 13.94 21.93 -0.91
CA GLU A 44 13.82 20.47 -1.13
C GLU A 44 13.93 19.69 0.18
N ALA A 45 14.81 20.12 1.08
CA ALA A 45 14.92 19.56 2.43
C ALA A 45 13.63 19.82 3.25
N ALA A 46 13.05 21.02 3.13
CA ALA A 46 11.78 21.34 3.79
C ALA A 46 10.61 20.51 3.24
N ARG A 47 10.57 20.28 1.92
CA ARG A 47 9.57 19.38 1.30
C ARG A 47 9.74 17.94 1.76
N ALA A 48 10.97 17.42 1.80
CA ALA A 48 11.25 16.06 2.27
C ALA A 48 10.81 15.88 3.74
N ALA A 49 11.12 16.84 4.61
CA ALA A 49 10.70 16.83 6.00
C ALA A 49 9.16 16.91 6.15
N GLN A 50 8.49 17.69 5.30
CA GLN A 50 7.02 17.76 5.30
C GLN A 50 6.40 16.43 4.84
N TYR A 51 6.94 15.78 3.81
CA TYR A 51 6.50 14.46 3.37
C TYR A 51 6.71 13.39 4.45
N GLU A 52 7.83 13.43 5.18
CA GLU A 52 8.10 12.52 6.30
C GLU A 52 7.14 12.75 7.48
N ALA A 53 6.78 14.00 7.77
CA ALA A 53 5.82 14.34 8.82
C ALA A 53 4.37 13.93 8.46
N GLU A 54 3.99 14.03 7.20
CA GLU A 54 2.68 13.60 6.70
C GLU A 54 2.63 12.07 6.48
N TRP A 55 3.78 11.39 6.47
CA TRP A 55 3.93 9.97 6.13
C TRP A 55 3.11 9.01 7.02
N PRO A 56 3.06 9.19 8.35
CA PRO A 56 2.23 8.32 9.19
C PRO A 56 0.73 8.44 8.87
N ALA A 57 0.26 9.64 8.52
CA ALA A 57 -1.17 9.92 8.37
C ALA A 57 -1.77 9.25 7.11
N TRP A 58 -1.14 9.39 5.93
CA TRP A 58 -1.66 8.74 4.70
C TRP A 58 -1.59 7.21 4.78
N ARG A 59 -0.56 6.67 5.46
CA ARG A 59 -0.42 5.22 5.63
C ARG A 59 -1.50 4.66 6.55
N VAL A 60 -1.82 5.36 7.65
CA VAL A 60 -2.94 4.98 8.53
C VAL A 60 -4.27 4.94 7.77
N ASP A 61 -4.55 5.93 6.91
CA ASP A 61 -5.78 5.92 6.08
C ASP A 61 -5.83 4.75 5.09
N GLN A 62 -4.69 4.38 4.48
CA GLN A 62 -4.63 3.18 3.65
C GLN A 62 -4.89 1.90 4.44
N ILE A 63 -4.32 1.79 5.63
CA ILE A 63 -4.54 0.65 6.52
C ILE A 63 -6.03 0.55 6.88
N ASP A 64 -6.66 1.66 7.25
CA ASP A 64 -8.07 1.70 7.63
C ASP A 64 -8.99 1.28 6.46
N ARG A 65 -8.69 1.74 5.24
CA ARG A 65 -9.39 1.28 4.03
C ARG A 65 -9.21 -0.21 3.80
N ARG A 66 -7.99 -0.72 3.94
CA ARG A 66 -7.70 -2.15 3.72
C ARG A 66 -8.37 -3.05 4.76
N LEU A 67 -8.42 -2.62 6.02
CA LEU A 67 -9.15 -3.34 7.08
C LEU A 67 -10.65 -3.42 6.76
N ALA A 68 -11.26 -2.33 6.28
CA ALA A 68 -12.66 -2.33 5.86
C ALA A 68 -12.92 -3.26 4.66
N GLU A 69 -12.00 -3.32 3.70
CA GLU A 69 -12.07 -4.30 2.59
C GLU A 69 -12.01 -5.74 3.08
N ILE A 70 -11.09 -6.05 4.01
CA ILE A 70 -10.95 -7.37 4.60
C ILE A 70 -12.25 -7.79 5.27
N ASP A 71 -12.89 -6.93 6.06
CA ASP A 71 -14.17 -7.24 6.70
C ASP A 71 -15.26 -7.60 5.67
N GLY A 72 -15.31 -6.90 4.54
CA GLY A 72 -16.19 -7.25 3.42
C GLY A 72 -15.87 -8.62 2.81
N LEU A 73 -14.58 -8.94 2.63
CA LEU A 73 -14.11 -10.20 2.05
C LEU A 73 -14.34 -11.42 2.95
N ARG A 74 -14.42 -11.23 4.28
CA ARG A 74 -14.66 -12.32 5.26
C ARG A 74 -16.09 -12.87 5.22
N SER A 75 -17.05 -12.09 4.74
CA SER A 75 -18.48 -12.45 4.74
C SER A 75 -18.78 -13.75 3.98
N ARG A 76 -18.21 -13.91 2.78
CA ARG A 76 -18.43 -15.07 1.91
C ARG A 76 -17.86 -16.38 2.49
N PRO A 77 -16.56 -16.48 2.82
CA PRO A 77 -16.01 -17.71 3.41
C PRO A 77 -16.65 -18.01 4.77
N GLY A 78 -16.93 -16.98 5.59
CA GLY A 78 -17.64 -17.15 6.86
C GLY A 78 -19.04 -17.76 6.68
N GLY A 79 -19.79 -17.30 5.69
CA GLY A 79 -21.10 -17.86 5.34
C GLY A 79 -21.03 -19.31 4.85
N ALA A 80 -20.05 -19.65 4.01
CA ALA A 80 -19.86 -21.01 3.52
C ALA A 80 -19.50 -21.99 4.65
N ILE A 81 -18.61 -21.58 5.55
CA ILE A 81 -18.25 -22.34 6.76
C ILE A 81 -19.48 -22.53 7.65
N ALA A 82 -20.22 -21.47 7.94
CA ALA A 82 -21.41 -21.54 8.80
C ALA A 82 -22.47 -22.47 8.21
N LEU A 83 -22.70 -22.41 6.89
CA LEU A 83 -23.64 -23.27 6.20
C LEU A 83 -23.23 -24.75 6.26
N ALA A 84 -21.94 -25.06 6.03
CA ALA A 84 -21.43 -26.42 6.11
C ALA A 84 -21.60 -27.00 7.53
N MET A 85 -21.25 -26.21 8.55
CA MET A 85 -21.42 -26.58 9.95
C MET A 85 -22.88 -26.82 10.32
N ALA A 86 -23.79 -25.95 9.87
CA ALA A 86 -25.23 -26.12 10.09
C ALA A 86 -25.80 -27.38 9.43
N ALA A 87 -25.22 -27.81 8.31
CA ALA A 87 -25.56 -29.04 7.62
C ALA A 87 -24.91 -30.30 8.22
N GLY A 88 -24.11 -30.17 9.29
CA GLY A 88 -23.35 -31.28 9.89
C GLY A 88 -22.17 -31.76 9.03
N ASN A 89 -21.77 -30.96 8.03
CA ASN A 89 -20.63 -31.26 7.17
C ASN A 89 -19.36 -30.57 7.68
N PRO A 90 -18.17 -31.13 7.38
CA PRO A 90 -16.94 -30.41 7.64
C PRO A 90 -16.88 -29.10 6.84
N PRO A 91 -16.29 -28.02 7.39
CA PRO A 91 -16.09 -26.78 6.67
C PRO A 91 -15.25 -26.96 5.39
N PRO A 92 -15.53 -26.22 4.31
CA PRO A 92 -14.69 -26.25 3.12
C PRO A 92 -13.28 -25.74 3.46
N ALA A 93 -12.27 -26.57 3.21
CA ALA A 93 -10.88 -26.25 3.59
C ALA A 93 -10.37 -24.95 2.93
N GLU A 94 -10.80 -24.66 1.70
CA GLU A 94 -10.45 -23.43 0.99
C GLU A 94 -11.00 -22.18 1.71
N ASP A 95 -12.25 -22.23 2.17
CA ASP A 95 -12.87 -21.11 2.88
C ASP A 95 -12.23 -20.88 4.25
N VAL A 96 -11.88 -21.97 4.96
CA VAL A 96 -11.13 -21.88 6.23
C VAL A 96 -9.75 -21.26 6.01
N ALA A 97 -9.00 -21.75 5.01
CA ALA A 97 -7.68 -21.22 4.69
C ALA A 97 -7.73 -19.75 4.27
N ARG A 98 -8.75 -19.38 3.48
CA ARG A 98 -8.98 -18.01 3.05
C ARG A 98 -9.32 -17.10 4.23
N LEU A 99 -10.19 -17.54 5.14
CA LEU A 99 -10.53 -16.78 6.33
C LEU A 99 -9.32 -16.57 7.24
N ALA A 100 -8.53 -17.62 7.45
CA ALA A 100 -7.28 -17.54 8.23
C ALA A 100 -6.26 -16.58 7.61
N GLY A 101 -6.13 -16.57 6.28
CA GLY A 101 -5.26 -15.62 5.57
C GLY A 101 -5.70 -14.17 5.73
N LEU A 102 -7.01 -13.90 5.62
CA LEU A 102 -7.58 -12.57 5.85
C LEU A 102 -7.39 -12.09 7.30
N GLU A 103 -7.51 -12.99 8.26
CA GLU A 103 -7.28 -12.67 9.69
C GLU A 103 -5.81 -12.33 9.95
N ALA A 104 -4.87 -13.12 9.42
CA ALA A 104 -3.44 -12.84 9.55
C ALA A 104 -3.04 -11.50 8.90
N GLU A 105 -3.61 -11.18 7.74
CA GLU A 105 -3.41 -9.87 7.09
C GLU A 105 -3.96 -8.74 7.97
N ALA A 106 -5.17 -8.88 8.50
CA ALA A 106 -5.77 -7.87 9.37
C ALA A 106 -4.95 -7.64 10.65
N ASP A 107 -4.40 -8.70 11.25
CA ASP A 107 -3.56 -8.59 12.44
C ASP A 107 -2.25 -7.86 12.15
N THR A 108 -1.63 -8.16 11.02
CA THR A 108 -0.42 -7.45 10.56
C THR A 108 -0.69 -5.95 10.39
N LEU A 109 -1.81 -5.60 9.77
CA LEU A 109 -2.24 -4.22 9.56
C LEU A 109 -2.56 -3.49 10.86
N ARG A 110 -3.20 -4.17 11.83
CA ARG A 110 -3.48 -3.59 13.16
C ARG A 110 -2.20 -3.27 13.92
N ILE A 111 -1.20 -4.15 13.85
CA ILE A 111 0.12 -3.93 14.46
C ILE A 111 0.81 -2.73 13.81
N GLU A 112 0.83 -2.68 12.46
CA GLU A 112 1.41 -1.57 11.72
C GLU A 112 0.75 -0.23 12.08
N ARG A 113 -0.59 -0.21 12.11
CA ARG A 113 -1.36 0.97 12.51
C ARG A 113 -1.05 1.42 13.93
N ALA A 114 -0.97 0.48 14.87
CA ALA A 114 -0.64 0.79 16.27
C ALA A 114 0.78 1.36 16.39
N ALA A 115 1.74 0.83 15.62
CA ALA A 115 3.10 1.37 15.57
C ALA A 115 3.12 2.81 15.02
N LEU A 116 2.37 3.09 13.95
CA LEU A 116 2.29 4.43 13.35
C LEU A 116 1.62 5.46 14.27
N LEU A 117 0.61 5.05 15.04
CA LEU A 117 -0.07 5.93 16.00
C LEU A 117 0.67 6.05 17.34
N GLY A 118 1.42 5.02 17.73
CA GLY A 118 2.23 5.00 18.95
C GLY A 118 3.59 5.68 18.79
N ALA A 119 4.06 5.87 17.55
CA ALA A 119 5.26 6.66 17.21
C ALA A 119 4.96 8.17 17.13
N GLY A 120 4.16 8.69 18.07
CA GLY A 120 3.96 10.13 18.23
C GLY A 120 5.26 10.83 18.68
N PRO A 121 5.54 12.07 18.24
CA PRO A 121 6.78 12.81 18.50
C PRO A 121 7.07 13.09 19.98
#